data_AF-A0A8S4A4E7-F1
#
_entry.id   AF-A0A8S4A4E7-F1
#
_cell.length_a   1.000
_cell.length_b   1.000
_cell.length_c   1.000
_cell.angle_alpha   90.00
_cell.angle_beta   90.00
_cell.angle_gamma   90.00
#
_symmetry.space_group_name_H-M   'P 1'
#
loop_
_entity.id
_entity.type
_entity.pdbx_description
1 polymer ?
#
loop_
_entity_poly.entity_id
_entity_poly.type
_entity_poly.pdbx_seq_one_letter_code
_entity_poly.pdbx_strand_id
1 'polypeptide(L)'
;MTEGYAFTIFLLLAEMLTSQNVAGHVISACFSSNKTLDIDCGAGHMVHITKTFYGFSPTGQCQLVAAEADSGCTFDDQTRYPCIGHRTCSINLPTGRLGINVPACGQRSNYFQLEYVCVLASSVRDICGTGQITAQNGYVVTPSYPANYLEQDVCSTTIVVHPTQKINLNIIDMELEEQGKTDCADLLYFNDKLRSITLCGQRRNNSYNMHTNYLQLELRSTSRGHSKGFWLYYE
;
A
#
# COMPACT_ATOMS: atom_id res chain seq x y z
N MET A 1 -15.91 50.37 44.15
CA MET A 1 -16.86 49.45 43.48
C MET A 1 -16.57 49.55 41.98
N THR A 2 -15.41 49.06 41.52
CA THR A 2 -15.17 47.73 40.90
C THR A 2 -16.05 47.45 39.68
N GLU A 3 -15.67 47.99 38.52
CA GLU A 3 -16.11 47.46 37.21
C GLU A 3 -14.95 46.63 36.63
N GLY A 4 -15.17 45.32 36.56
CA GLY A 4 -14.25 44.36 35.95
C GLY A 4 -14.57 44.18 34.47
N TYR A 5 -13.63 44.55 33.60
CA TYR A 5 -13.68 44.21 32.19
C TYR A 5 -13.26 42.75 32.01
N ALA A 6 -14.23 41.87 31.75
CA ALA A 6 -14.00 40.48 31.43
C ALA A 6 -13.48 40.37 29.98
N PHE A 7 -12.18 40.10 29.83
CA PHE A 7 -11.57 39.69 28.57
C PHE A 7 -12.15 38.34 28.14
N THR A 8 -12.97 38.34 27.09
CA THR A 8 -13.39 37.12 26.38
C THR A 8 -12.20 36.55 25.63
N ILE A 9 -11.58 35.50 26.20
CA ILE A 9 -10.59 34.67 25.54
C ILE A 9 -11.34 33.80 24.51
N PHE A 10 -11.18 34.11 23.22
CA PHE A 10 -11.54 33.20 22.14
C PHE A 10 -10.57 32.01 22.19
N LEU A 11 -11.00 30.90 22.80
CA LEU A 11 -10.36 29.60 22.63
C LEU A 11 -10.56 29.16 21.17
N LEU A 12 -9.53 29.36 20.35
CA LEU A 12 -9.34 28.62 19.11
C LEU A 12 -9.23 27.14 19.47
N LEU A 13 -10.33 26.40 19.34
CA LEU A 13 -10.30 24.94 19.26
C LEU A 13 -9.50 24.59 18.01
N ALA A 14 -8.22 24.29 18.20
CA ALA A 14 -7.45 23.58 17.20
C ALA A 14 -8.12 22.22 17.01
N GLU A 15 -8.82 22.05 15.88
CA GLU A 15 -9.19 20.74 15.40
C GLU A 15 -7.89 19.97 15.17
N MET A 16 -7.48 19.20 16.17
CA MET A 16 -6.51 18.14 15.98
C MET A 16 -7.10 17.22 14.92
N LEU A 17 -6.58 17.32 13.70
CA LEU A 17 -6.75 16.31 12.67
C LEU A 17 -6.22 15.00 13.27
N THR A 18 -7.13 14.24 13.89
CA THR A 18 -6.87 12.85 14.20
C THR A 18 -6.53 12.19 12.87
N SER A 19 -5.30 11.69 12.76
CA SER A 19 -4.96 10.66 11.78
C SER A 19 -6.14 9.69 11.76
N GLN A 20 -6.92 9.69 10.68
CA GLN A 20 -7.95 8.70 10.48
C GLN A 20 -7.18 7.39 10.27
N ASN A 21 -6.95 6.66 11.35
CA ASN A 21 -6.63 5.24 11.28
C ASN A 21 -7.83 4.61 10.60
N VAL A 22 -7.76 4.49 9.27
CA VAL A 22 -8.65 3.62 8.50
C VAL A 22 -8.47 2.24 9.13
N ALA A 23 -9.48 1.77 9.86
CA ALA A 23 -9.37 0.51 10.57
C ALA A 23 -9.06 -0.59 9.55
N GLY A 24 -7.89 -1.21 9.68
CA GLY A 24 -7.50 -2.34 8.85
C GLY A 24 -8.47 -3.50 9.04
N HIS A 25 -8.81 -4.15 7.94
CA HIS A 25 -9.57 -5.38 7.94
C HIS A 25 -8.61 -6.56 7.95
N VAL A 26 -8.95 -7.58 8.76
CA VAL A 26 -8.21 -8.83 8.81
C VAL A 26 -9.16 -9.95 8.44
N ILE A 27 -8.76 -10.76 7.47
CA ILE A 27 -9.46 -11.98 7.08
C ILE A 27 -8.48 -13.13 7.02
N SER A 28 -8.90 -14.28 7.51
CA SER A 28 -8.08 -15.47 7.53
C SER A 28 -8.88 -16.69 7.17
N ALA A 29 -8.21 -17.66 6.58
CA ALA A 29 -8.82 -18.90 6.17
C ALA A 29 -7.83 -20.05 6.20
N CYS A 30 -8.32 -21.19 6.68
CA CYS A 30 -7.63 -22.46 6.59
C CYS A 30 -7.44 -22.90 5.14
N PHE A 31 -6.33 -23.57 4.87
CA PHE A 31 -6.09 -24.21 3.58
C PHE A 31 -7.18 -25.27 3.34
N SER A 32 -7.78 -25.23 2.16
CA SER A 32 -8.85 -26.14 1.75
C SER A 32 -8.94 -26.17 0.23
N SER A 33 -9.39 -27.30 -0.33
CA SER A 33 -9.65 -27.41 -1.77
C SER A 33 -10.75 -26.46 -2.21
N ASN A 34 -10.51 -25.72 -3.30
CA ASN A 34 -11.46 -24.78 -3.91
C ASN A 34 -11.96 -23.69 -2.96
N LYS A 35 -11.15 -23.28 -1.97
CA LYS A 35 -11.50 -22.18 -1.08
C LYS A 35 -10.86 -20.89 -1.57
N THR A 36 -11.68 -19.85 -1.68
CA THR A 36 -11.25 -18.48 -1.96
C THR A 36 -11.36 -17.63 -0.71
N LEU A 37 -10.54 -16.59 -0.66
CA LEU A 37 -10.65 -15.50 0.28
C LEU A 37 -10.98 -14.25 -0.54
N ASP A 38 -12.19 -13.75 -0.33
CA ASP A 38 -12.81 -12.73 -1.17
C ASP A 38 -12.94 -11.41 -0.39
N ILE A 39 -12.59 -10.31 -1.07
CA ILE A 39 -12.61 -8.94 -0.58
C ILE A 39 -13.52 -8.13 -1.50
N ASP A 40 -14.40 -7.32 -0.94
CA ASP A 40 -15.15 -6.29 -1.65
C ASP A 40 -15.13 -5.00 -0.82
N CYS A 41 -14.45 -3.98 -1.32
CA CYS A 41 -14.38 -2.67 -0.67
C CYS A 41 -15.59 -1.77 -1.00
N GLY A 42 -16.52 -2.23 -1.84
CA GLY A 42 -17.67 -1.45 -2.27
C GLY A 42 -17.31 -0.37 -3.30
N ALA A 43 -18.34 0.27 -3.85
CA ALA A 43 -18.17 1.25 -4.92
C ALA A 43 -17.26 2.41 -4.50
N GLY A 44 -16.41 2.87 -5.43
CA GLY A 44 -15.50 4.00 -5.22
C GLY A 44 -14.26 3.71 -4.37
N HIS A 45 -14.04 2.46 -3.96
CA HIS A 45 -12.89 2.07 -3.15
C HIS A 45 -11.97 1.10 -3.90
N MET A 46 -10.70 1.13 -3.51
CA MET A 46 -9.62 0.29 -4.03
C MET A 46 -9.06 -0.58 -2.92
N VAL A 47 -8.81 -1.85 -3.21
CA VAL A 47 -8.22 -2.82 -2.28
C VAL A 47 -6.73 -2.57 -2.18
N HIS A 48 -6.25 -2.17 -0.98
CA HIS A 48 -4.84 -2.13 -0.63
C HIS A 48 -4.54 -3.26 0.35
N ILE A 49 -3.87 -4.30 -0.13
CA ILE A 49 -3.39 -5.40 0.72
C ILE A 49 -2.11 -4.95 1.42
N THR A 50 -2.18 -4.80 2.75
CA THR A 50 -1.06 -4.30 3.57
C THR A 50 -0.15 -5.41 4.05
N LYS A 51 -0.70 -6.61 4.31
CA LYS A 51 0.07 -7.76 4.79
C LYS A 51 -0.57 -9.06 4.36
N THR A 52 0.26 -10.01 3.94
CA THR A 52 -0.15 -11.38 3.67
C THR A 52 0.89 -12.34 4.21
N PHE A 53 0.45 -13.33 4.95
CA PHE A 53 1.31 -14.39 5.45
C PHE A 53 0.52 -15.68 5.60
N TYR A 54 1.22 -16.80 5.66
CA TYR A 54 0.61 -18.06 6.04
C TYR A 54 1.34 -18.69 7.21
N GLY A 55 0.58 -19.29 8.12
CA GLY A 55 1.15 -20.15 9.15
C GLY A 55 1.71 -21.41 8.50
N PHE A 56 2.94 -21.77 8.85
CA PHE A 56 3.63 -22.92 8.29
C PHE A 56 4.25 -23.77 9.39
N SER A 57 4.02 -25.09 9.35
CA SER A 57 4.68 -26.04 10.24
C SER A 57 5.21 -27.24 9.48
N PRO A 58 6.53 -27.35 9.24
CA PRO A 58 7.11 -28.51 8.59
C PRO A 58 7.27 -29.69 9.57
N THR A 59 7.47 -29.41 10.87
CA THR A 59 7.78 -30.41 11.91
C THR A 59 6.63 -30.71 12.87
N GLY A 60 5.53 -29.95 12.79
CA GLY A 60 4.39 -30.08 13.71
C GLY A 60 4.57 -29.43 15.07
N GLN A 61 5.66 -28.68 15.29
CA GLN A 61 5.97 -28.00 16.56
C GLN A 61 5.44 -26.55 16.65
N CYS A 62 4.73 -26.09 15.62
CA CYS A 62 4.17 -24.75 15.63
C CYS A 62 2.99 -24.71 16.60
N GLN A 63 2.98 -23.75 17.53
CA GLN A 63 1.80 -23.45 18.35
C GLN A 63 1.00 -22.36 17.64
N LEU A 64 -0.27 -22.19 18.03
CA LEU A 64 -1.20 -21.27 17.40
C LEU A 64 -1.69 -20.29 18.46
N VAL A 65 -1.15 -19.09 18.45
CA VAL A 65 -1.58 -17.99 19.31
C VAL A 65 -1.85 -16.79 18.41
N ALA A 66 -2.96 -16.10 18.65
CA ALA A 66 -3.44 -15.00 17.79
C ALA A 66 -2.46 -13.80 17.64
N ALA A 67 -1.32 -13.82 18.32
CA ALA A 67 -0.26 -12.82 18.28
C ALA A 67 0.99 -13.25 17.46
N GLU A 68 0.92 -14.35 16.72
CA GLU A 68 2.09 -15.06 16.17
C GLU A 68 2.62 -14.56 14.83
N ALA A 69 2.23 -13.37 14.37
CA ALA A 69 2.87 -12.76 13.20
C ALA A 69 4.41 -12.65 13.36
N ASP A 70 4.92 -12.62 14.60
CA ASP A 70 6.34 -12.49 14.95
C ASP A 70 6.97 -13.77 15.56
N SER A 71 6.26 -14.91 15.60
CA SER A 71 6.73 -16.12 16.32
C SER A 71 7.66 -17.05 15.51
N GLY A 72 8.13 -16.63 14.33
CA GLY A 72 9.00 -17.43 13.45
C GLY A 72 8.31 -18.64 12.81
N CYS A 73 6.99 -18.72 12.94
CA CYS A 73 6.12 -19.83 12.52
C CYS A 73 5.20 -19.46 11.35
N THR A 74 5.40 -18.24 10.84
CA THR A 74 4.71 -17.66 9.70
C THR A 74 5.70 -17.55 8.55
N PHE A 75 5.19 -17.62 7.33
CA PHE A 75 5.93 -17.30 6.13
C PHE A 75 5.24 -16.15 5.44
N ASP A 76 5.99 -15.08 5.20
CA ASP A 76 5.48 -13.91 4.48
C ASP A 76 5.20 -14.28 3.03
N ASP A 77 3.97 -14.06 2.60
CA ASP A 77 3.60 -14.32 1.23
C ASP A 77 4.14 -13.22 0.31
N GLN A 78 4.91 -13.64 -0.69
CA GLN A 78 5.51 -12.76 -1.71
C GLN A 78 4.74 -12.84 -3.05
N THR A 79 3.59 -13.52 -3.07
CA THR A 79 2.75 -13.63 -4.27
C THR A 79 2.32 -12.25 -4.72
N ARG A 80 2.08 -12.06 -6.02
CA ARG A 80 1.48 -10.83 -6.55
C ARG A 80 -0.01 -11.03 -6.76
N TYR A 81 -0.80 -10.09 -6.26
CA TYR A 81 -2.24 -10.13 -6.39
C TYR A 81 -2.69 -9.11 -7.44
N PRO A 82 -3.07 -9.53 -8.65
CA PRO A 82 -3.48 -8.62 -9.72
C PRO A 82 -4.69 -7.76 -9.37
N CYS A 83 -5.45 -8.17 -8.35
CA CYS A 83 -6.63 -7.47 -7.85
C CYS A 83 -6.30 -6.21 -7.01
N ILE A 84 -5.03 -5.94 -6.65
CA ILE A 84 -4.67 -4.72 -5.92
C ILE A 84 -5.05 -3.50 -6.77
N GLY A 85 -5.65 -2.50 -6.14
CA GLY A 85 -6.19 -1.32 -6.83
C GLY A 85 -7.60 -1.50 -7.37
N HIS A 86 -8.09 -2.74 -7.52
CA HIS A 86 -9.48 -2.99 -7.91
C HIS A 86 -10.43 -2.91 -6.71
N ARG A 87 -11.74 -2.86 -6.98
CA ARG A 87 -12.79 -2.88 -5.96
C ARG A 87 -12.83 -4.21 -5.19
N THR A 88 -12.65 -5.30 -5.92
CA THR A 88 -12.81 -6.67 -5.42
C THR A 88 -11.52 -7.45 -5.62
N CYS A 89 -11.21 -8.33 -4.69
CA CYS A 89 -10.11 -9.27 -4.81
C CYS A 89 -10.53 -10.68 -4.41
N SER A 90 -10.16 -11.68 -5.20
CA SER A 90 -10.38 -13.10 -4.90
C SER A 90 -9.06 -13.83 -4.93
N ILE A 91 -8.66 -14.39 -3.79
CA ILE A 91 -7.40 -15.11 -3.63
C ILE A 91 -7.69 -16.60 -3.44
N ASN A 92 -7.18 -17.42 -4.35
CA ASN A 92 -7.25 -18.87 -4.22
C ASN A 92 -6.31 -19.34 -3.12
N LEU A 93 -6.83 -20.09 -2.16
CA LEU A 93 -6.02 -20.65 -1.08
C LEU A 93 -5.34 -21.93 -1.55
N PRO A 94 -4.08 -22.17 -1.14
CA PRO A 94 -3.41 -23.43 -1.41
C PRO A 94 -4.18 -24.61 -0.81
N THR A 95 -4.08 -25.76 -1.46
CA THR A 95 -4.59 -27.02 -0.91
C THR A 95 -3.53 -27.67 -0.04
N GLY A 96 -3.89 -28.15 1.15
CA GLY A 96 -2.95 -28.92 1.95
C GLY A 96 -3.58 -29.58 3.17
N ARG A 97 -3.20 -30.83 3.42
CA ARG A 97 -3.33 -31.51 4.73
C ARG A 97 -2.04 -31.44 5.55
N LEU A 98 -1.02 -30.78 5.02
CA LEU A 98 0.25 -30.51 5.70
C LEU A 98 0.02 -29.36 6.70
N GLY A 99 0.52 -29.51 7.93
CA GLY A 99 0.36 -28.54 9.01
C GLY A 99 0.05 -29.17 10.37
N ILE A 100 -0.41 -28.33 11.29
CA ILE A 100 -0.80 -28.68 12.68
C ILE A 100 -2.31 -28.74 12.82
N ASN A 101 -2.81 -29.27 13.94
CA ASN A 101 -4.23 -29.15 14.27
C ASN A 101 -4.55 -27.69 14.60
N VAL A 102 -5.26 -27.00 13.71
CA VAL A 102 -5.65 -25.60 13.89
C VAL A 102 -7.06 -25.59 14.49
N PRO A 103 -7.26 -25.13 15.73
CA PRO A 103 -8.58 -25.17 16.37
C PRO A 103 -9.69 -24.51 15.55
N ALA A 104 -9.39 -23.36 14.94
CA ALA A 104 -10.33 -22.64 14.05
C ALA A 104 -10.67 -23.42 12.77
N CYS A 105 -9.82 -24.34 12.33
CA CYS A 105 -10.06 -25.18 11.17
C CYS A 105 -10.76 -26.49 11.51
N GLY A 106 -10.78 -26.89 12.79
CA GLY A 106 -11.29 -28.19 13.24
C GLY A 106 -10.53 -29.41 12.69
N GLN A 107 -9.36 -29.20 12.08
CA GLN A 107 -8.57 -30.24 11.42
C GLN A 107 -7.11 -29.81 11.28
N ARG A 108 -6.26 -30.76 10.86
CA ARG A 108 -4.88 -30.45 10.47
C ARG A 108 -4.86 -29.58 9.22
N SER A 109 -4.26 -28.41 9.32
CA SER A 109 -4.20 -27.43 8.24
C SER A 109 -3.06 -26.44 8.45
N ASN A 110 -2.83 -25.61 7.44
CA ASN A 110 -2.17 -24.32 7.55
C ASN A 110 -3.24 -23.22 7.38
N TYR A 111 -2.91 -21.98 7.69
CA TYR A 111 -3.83 -20.87 7.50
C TYR A 111 -3.16 -19.77 6.67
N PHE A 112 -3.96 -19.05 5.89
CA PHE A 112 -3.58 -17.82 5.23
C PHE A 112 -4.26 -16.66 5.94
N GLN A 113 -3.53 -15.61 6.25
CA GLN A 113 -4.07 -14.37 6.79
C GLN A 113 -3.70 -13.21 5.87
N LEU A 114 -4.70 -12.36 5.64
CA LEU A 114 -4.59 -11.16 4.84
C LEU A 114 -5.11 -9.98 5.65
N GLU A 115 -4.31 -8.92 5.64
CA GLU A 115 -4.67 -7.61 6.17
C GLU A 115 -4.79 -6.63 5.01
N TYR A 116 -5.86 -5.84 5.01
CA TYR A 116 -6.14 -4.88 3.94
C TYR A 116 -6.85 -3.64 4.47
N VAL A 117 -6.77 -2.58 3.67
CA VAL A 117 -7.58 -1.37 3.84
C VAL A 117 -8.31 -1.06 2.53
N CYS A 118 -9.49 -0.48 2.66
CA CYS A 118 -10.26 0.04 1.53
C CYS A 118 -9.96 1.52 1.35
N VAL A 119 -9.23 1.86 0.29
CA VAL A 119 -8.82 3.24 0.02
C VAL A 119 -9.84 3.91 -0.88
N LEU A 120 -10.37 5.06 -0.48
CA LEU A 120 -11.31 5.82 -1.31
C LEU A 120 -10.58 6.35 -2.56
N ALA A 121 -11.03 5.99 -3.76
CA ALA A 121 -10.36 6.35 -5.01
C ALA A 121 -10.19 7.87 -5.18
N SER A 122 -11.16 8.68 -4.72
CA SER A 122 -11.09 10.15 -4.78
C SER A 122 -10.07 10.80 -3.82
N SER A 123 -9.56 10.03 -2.85
CA SER A 123 -8.48 10.47 -1.95
C SER A 123 -7.09 10.28 -2.56
N VAL A 124 -6.99 9.52 -3.64
CA VAL A 124 -5.73 9.21 -4.31
C VAL A 124 -5.42 10.28 -5.35
N ARG A 125 -4.14 10.68 -5.45
CA ARG A 125 -3.69 11.74 -6.36
C ARG A 125 -3.08 11.15 -7.62
N ASP A 126 -3.52 11.66 -8.76
CA ASP A 126 -2.90 11.38 -10.04
C ASP A 126 -1.59 12.18 -10.16
N ILE A 127 -0.47 11.51 -10.47
CA ILE A 127 0.85 12.14 -10.68
C ILE A 127 0.85 13.20 -11.80
N CYS A 128 0.02 13.03 -12.85
CA CYS A 128 -0.08 13.98 -13.96
C CYS A 128 -1.06 15.12 -13.68
N GLY A 129 -2.05 14.87 -12.82
CA GLY A 129 -3.09 15.86 -12.50
C GLY A 129 -2.70 16.81 -11.37
N THR A 130 -1.65 16.49 -10.61
CA THR A 130 -1.30 17.21 -9.38
C THR A 130 0.05 17.87 -9.52
N GLY A 131 0.12 19.19 -9.31
CA GLY A 131 1.41 19.91 -9.35
C GLY A 131 2.21 19.78 -8.05
N GLN A 132 1.58 20.15 -6.94
CA GLN A 132 2.21 20.08 -5.61
C GLN A 132 1.23 19.52 -4.58
N ILE A 133 1.72 18.57 -3.80
CA ILE A 133 1.02 17.91 -2.70
C ILE A 133 1.65 18.39 -1.40
N THR A 134 0.85 18.95 -0.50
CA THR A 134 1.28 19.44 0.83
C THR A 134 0.67 18.66 2.00
N ALA A 135 -0.18 17.69 1.70
CA ALA A 135 -0.69 16.76 2.72
C ALA A 135 0.48 15.96 3.32
N GLN A 136 0.44 15.67 4.61
CA GLN A 136 1.54 15.02 5.32
C GLN A 136 1.67 13.53 4.98
N ASN A 137 0.58 12.91 4.53
CA ASN A 137 0.56 11.58 3.98
C ASN A 137 -0.48 11.50 2.87
N GLY A 138 -0.41 10.45 2.06
CA GLY A 138 -1.39 10.21 1.03
C GLY A 138 -0.95 9.20 0.00
N TYR A 139 -1.81 8.98 -0.98
CA TYR A 139 -1.58 8.03 -2.06
C TYR A 139 -1.37 8.76 -3.38
N VAL A 140 -0.43 8.27 -4.19
CA VAL A 140 -0.18 8.76 -5.56
C VAL A 140 -0.24 7.58 -6.52
N VAL A 141 -0.85 7.78 -7.68
CA VAL A 141 -0.97 6.76 -8.75
C VAL A 141 -0.61 7.33 -10.11
N THR A 142 -0.28 6.43 -11.04
CA THR A 142 -0.36 6.74 -12.48
C THR A 142 -1.80 6.95 -12.91
N PRO A 143 -2.05 7.76 -13.97
CA PRO A 143 -3.38 7.87 -14.56
C PRO A 143 -3.97 6.50 -14.88
N SER A 144 -5.26 6.34 -14.59
CA SER A 144 -6.04 5.13 -14.86
C SER A 144 -5.67 3.88 -14.06
N TYR A 145 -4.67 3.90 -13.17
CA TYR A 145 -4.36 2.76 -12.30
C TYR A 145 -5.63 2.24 -11.59
N PRO A 146 -5.88 0.92 -11.52
CA PRO A 146 -5.02 -0.20 -11.94
C PRO A 146 -5.15 -0.61 -13.41
N ALA A 147 -5.92 0.12 -14.23
CA ALA A 147 -5.87 -0.08 -15.68
C ALA A 147 -4.55 0.46 -16.25
N ASN A 148 -4.22 0.03 -17.47
CA ASN A 148 -2.98 0.46 -18.10
C ASN A 148 -2.90 1.97 -18.27
N TYR A 149 -1.75 2.56 -17.95
CA TYR A 149 -1.50 3.96 -18.26
C TYR A 149 -1.33 4.11 -19.77
N LEU A 150 -1.72 5.27 -20.29
CA LEU A 150 -1.46 5.67 -21.67
C LEU A 150 -0.05 6.29 -21.77
N GLU A 151 0.48 6.39 -22.98
CA GLU A 151 1.73 7.08 -23.26
C GLU A 151 1.71 8.48 -22.62
N GLN A 152 2.74 8.76 -21.83
CA GLN A 152 2.90 9.99 -21.06
C GLN A 152 4.33 10.48 -21.21
N ASP A 153 4.53 11.49 -22.08
CA ASP A 153 5.85 12.06 -22.36
C ASP A 153 6.64 12.31 -21.06
N VAL A 154 6.08 13.14 -20.17
CA VAL A 154 6.59 13.35 -18.81
C VAL A 154 5.41 13.78 -17.91
N CYS A 155 5.21 13.09 -16.79
CA CYS A 155 4.32 13.52 -15.72
C CYS A 155 5.09 13.69 -14.42
N SER A 156 4.80 14.74 -13.64
CA SER A 156 5.50 14.97 -12.39
C SER A 156 4.64 15.69 -11.37
N THR A 157 4.86 15.35 -10.10
CA THR A 157 4.33 16.08 -8.95
C THR A 157 5.44 16.28 -7.93
N THR A 158 5.26 17.26 -7.05
CA THR A 158 6.11 17.45 -5.87
C THR A 158 5.34 17.18 -4.60
N ILE A 159 5.98 16.53 -3.63
CA ILE A 159 5.47 16.35 -2.27
C ILE A 159 6.32 17.21 -1.35
N VAL A 160 5.66 18.08 -0.57
CA VAL A 160 6.31 18.95 0.40
C VAL A 160 5.61 18.81 1.74
N VAL A 161 6.25 18.08 2.66
CA VAL A 161 5.75 17.87 4.03
C VAL A 161 6.38 18.88 5.00
N HIS A 162 6.00 18.82 6.27
CA HIS A 162 6.50 19.74 7.29
C HIS A 162 8.04 19.74 7.35
N PRO A 163 8.71 20.90 7.53
CA PRO A 163 10.18 21.00 7.48
C PRO A 163 10.96 20.12 8.47
N THR A 164 10.30 19.67 9.55
CA THR A 164 10.90 18.80 10.57
C THR A 164 10.68 17.31 10.31
N GLN A 165 9.98 16.95 9.23
CA GLN A 165 9.68 15.58 8.86
C GLN A 165 10.55 15.12 7.68
N LYS A 166 10.56 13.80 7.48
CA LYS A 166 11.16 13.15 6.32
C LYS A 166 10.11 12.25 5.70
N ILE A 167 10.15 12.13 4.38
CA ILE A 167 9.16 11.34 3.65
C ILE A 167 9.59 9.89 3.63
N ASN A 168 8.74 8.97 4.07
CA ASN A 168 8.85 7.54 3.78
C ASN A 168 7.92 7.22 2.61
N LEU A 169 8.49 6.73 1.51
CA LEU A 169 7.73 6.35 0.31
C LEU A 169 7.58 4.82 0.26
N ASN A 170 6.35 4.31 0.21
CA ASN A 170 6.07 2.89 0.04
C ASN A 170 5.42 2.63 -1.33
N ILE A 171 6.10 1.85 -2.18
CA ILE A 171 5.50 1.32 -3.41
C ILE A 171 4.58 0.16 -3.01
N ILE A 172 3.27 0.38 -3.14
CA ILE A 172 2.26 -0.66 -2.87
C ILE A 172 2.31 -1.67 -4.00
N ASP A 173 2.26 -1.19 -5.23
CA ASP A 173 2.26 -2.01 -6.44
C ASP A 173 2.76 -1.17 -7.62
N MET A 174 3.66 -1.75 -8.41
CA MET A 174 4.21 -1.10 -9.58
C MET A 174 4.50 -2.13 -10.66
N GLU A 175 4.16 -1.77 -11.89
CA GLU A 175 4.51 -2.44 -13.13
C GLU A 175 4.72 -1.37 -14.20
N LEU A 176 5.97 -1.18 -14.58
CA LEU A 176 6.42 -0.27 -15.64
C LEU A 176 7.22 -1.07 -16.66
N GLU A 177 7.19 -0.64 -17.93
CA GLU A 177 7.85 -1.38 -19.00
C GLU A 177 9.38 -1.40 -18.86
N GLU A 178 9.98 -2.59 -18.96
CA GLU A 178 11.43 -2.81 -18.98
C GLU A 178 11.90 -3.10 -20.41
N GLN A 179 13.05 -2.55 -20.77
CA GLN A 179 13.78 -2.91 -21.98
C GLN A 179 14.89 -3.89 -21.61
N GLY A 180 14.56 -5.19 -21.59
CA GLY A 180 15.53 -6.22 -21.20
C GLY A 180 15.64 -6.37 -19.67
N LYS A 181 16.82 -6.80 -19.18
CA LYS A 181 16.98 -7.18 -17.76
C LYS A 181 17.34 -6.01 -16.83
N THR A 182 17.90 -4.93 -17.37
CA THR A 182 18.43 -3.80 -16.57
C THR A 182 18.02 -2.44 -17.09
N ASP A 183 17.47 -2.35 -18.31
CA ASP A 183 17.14 -1.08 -18.92
C ASP A 183 15.65 -0.82 -18.79
N CYS A 184 15.29 0.44 -18.56
CA CYS A 184 13.92 0.87 -18.37
C CYS A 184 13.40 1.47 -19.69
N ALA A 185 12.26 0.98 -20.19
CA ALA A 185 11.54 1.68 -21.26
C ALA A 185 10.70 2.82 -20.68
N ASP A 186 10.04 2.53 -19.56
CA ASP A 186 9.33 3.51 -18.74
C ASP A 186 9.98 3.55 -17.36
N LEU A 187 10.11 4.74 -16.78
CA LEU A 187 10.77 4.92 -15.50
C LEU A 187 9.97 5.80 -14.55
N LEU A 188 10.04 5.45 -13.28
CA LEU A 188 9.61 6.25 -12.16
C LEU A 188 10.85 6.75 -11.42
N TYR A 189 11.00 8.06 -11.42
CA TYR A 189 12.12 8.78 -10.83
C TYR A 189 11.67 9.52 -9.56
N PHE A 190 12.47 9.41 -8.51
CA PHE A 190 12.30 10.20 -7.29
C PHE A 190 13.56 10.98 -6.98
N ASN A 191 13.41 12.22 -6.55
CA ASN A 191 14.51 13.09 -6.13
C ASN A 191 14.15 13.88 -4.86
N ASP A 192 14.88 13.66 -3.77
CA ASP A 192 14.67 14.36 -2.49
C ASP A 192 15.65 15.53 -2.28
N LYS A 193 16.31 15.99 -3.35
CA LYS A 193 17.45 16.94 -3.40
C LYS A 193 18.79 16.41 -2.90
N LEU A 194 18.83 15.29 -2.18
CA LEU A 194 20.07 14.68 -1.67
C LEU A 194 20.37 13.34 -2.32
N ARG A 195 19.33 12.61 -2.74
CA ARG A 195 19.38 11.34 -3.44
C ARG A 195 18.38 11.35 -4.56
N SER A 196 18.73 10.60 -5.59
CA SER A 196 17.82 10.20 -6.65
C SER A 196 17.77 8.70 -6.77
N ILE A 197 16.59 8.17 -7.08
CA ILE A 197 16.34 6.75 -7.31
C ILE A 197 15.50 6.65 -8.58
N THR A 198 15.85 5.71 -9.45
CA THR A 198 15.10 5.40 -10.67
C THR A 198 14.64 3.95 -10.58
N LEU A 199 13.35 3.72 -10.80
CA LEU A 199 12.74 2.40 -10.81
C LEU A 199 12.03 2.14 -12.13
N CYS A 200 11.99 0.87 -12.52
CA CYS A 200 11.11 0.33 -13.55
C CYS A 200 10.83 -1.15 -13.25
N GLY A 201 10.09 -1.80 -14.13
CA GLY A 201 9.68 -3.18 -13.93
C GLY A 201 8.67 -3.29 -12.80
N GLN A 202 8.72 -4.45 -12.15
CA GLN A 202 7.72 -4.80 -11.15
C GLN A 202 8.27 -4.66 -9.72
N ARG A 203 7.53 -3.97 -8.85
CA ARG A 203 7.88 -3.74 -7.43
C ARG A 203 6.62 -3.85 -6.56
N ARG A 204 6.78 -4.29 -5.30
CA ARG A 204 5.67 -4.46 -4.34
C ARG A 204 6.22 -4.36 -2.92
N ASN A 205 5.52 -3.61 -2.07
CA ASN A 205 5.86 -3.41 -0.66
C ASN A 205 7.32 -2.98 -0.48
N ASN A 206 7.81 -2.13 -1.39
CA ASN A 206 9.16 -1.59 -1.36
C ASN A 206 9.15 -0.19 -0.75
N SER A 207 9.77 -0.04 0.41
CA SER A 207 9.87 1.24 1.11
C SER A 207 11.21 1.94 0.86
N TYR A 208 11.14 3.26 0.69
CA TYR A 208 12.25 4.15 0.45
C TYR A 208 12.15 5.33 1.41
N ASN A 209 12.99 5.33 2.44
CA ASN A 209 13.13 6.46 3.35
C ASN A 209 13.86 7.60 2.63
N MET A 210 13.25 8.77 2.46
CA MET A 210 13.87 9.99 1.95
C MET A 210 14.63 10.73 3.06
N HIS A 211 15.51 11.66 2.69
CA HIS A 211 16.34 12.42 3.62
C HIS A 211 15.83 13.82 3.91
N THR A 212 14.91 14.34 3.09
CA THR A 212 14.36 15.69 3.21
C THR A 212 12.83 15.64 3.32
N ASN A 213 12.24 16.80 3.57
CA ASN A 213 10.80 17.02 3.57
C ASN A 213 10.25 17.33 2.15
N TYR A 214 11.07 17.16 1.12
CA TYR A 214 10.73 17.44 -0.27
C TYR A 214 10.98 16.18 -1.10
N LEU A 215 10.06 15.86 -2.00
CA LEU A 215 10.24 14.78 -2.97
C LEU A 215 9.63 15.19 -4.30
N GLN A 216 10.44 15.19 -5.35
CA GLN A 216 9.96 15.25 -6.72
C GLN A 216 9.71 13.81 -7.19
N LEU A 217 8.50 13.54 -7.67
CA LEU A 217 8.14 12.30 -8.35
C LEU A 217 7.97 12.61 -9.84
N GLU A 218 8.54 11.78 -10.70
CA GLU A 218 8.44 11.93 -12.14
C GLU A 218 8.27 10.56 -12.81
N LEU A 219 7.21 10.42 -13.61
CA LEU A 219 7.01 9.31 -14.52
C LEU A 219 7.42 9.76 -15.92
N ARG A 220 8.27 8.98 -16.58
CA ARG A 220 8.49 9.07 -18.02
C ARG A 220 8.05 7.78 -18.66
N SER A 221 7.15 7.87 -19.62
CA SER A 221 6.65 6.74 -20.38
C SER A 221 6.89 6.96 -21.85
N THR A 222 7.62 6.05 -22.48
CA THR A 222 7.90 6.05 -23.93
C THR A 222 7.09 4.99 -24.69
N SER A 223 6.26 4.21 -23.98
CA SER A 223 5.59 3.02 -24.49
C SER A 223 4.07 3.15 -24.71
N ARG A 224 3.48 2.16 -25.40
CA ARG A 224 2.08 2.11 -25.88
C ARG A 224 1.05 1.63 -24.84
N GLY A 225 1.36 1.72 -23.54
CA GLY A 225 0.40 1.44 -22.47
C GLY A 225 0.10 -0.05 -22.24
N HIS A 226 1.13 -0.89 -22.13
CA HIS A 226 0.93 -2.32 -21.79
C HIS A 226 0.97 -2.60 -20.28
N SER A 227 1.31 -1.61 -19.46
CA SER A 227 1.52 -1.80 -18.01
C SER A 227 0.54 -0.97 -17.18
N LYS A 228 0.15 -1.48 -15.99
CA LYS A 228 -0.80 -0.82 -15.06
C LYS A 228 -0.24 0.43 -14.37
N GLY A 229 1.08 0.61 -14.38
CA GLY A 229 1.73 1.76 -13.77
C GLY A 229 2.01 1.54 -12.29
N PHE A 230 1.78 2.53 -11.44
CA PHE A 230 2.11 2.43 -10.02
C PHE A 230 1.01 2.96 -9.12
N TRP A 231 1.00 2.43 -7.91
CA TRP A 231 0.32 2.97 -6.74
C TRP A 231 1.28 2.99 -5.57
N LEU A 232 1.44 4.16 -4.97
CA LEU A 232 2.32 4.37 -3.83
C LEU A 232 1.61 5.12 -2.72
N TYR A 233 2.16 4.98 -1.53
CA TYR A 233 1.79 5.74 -0.34
C TYR A 233 3.01 6.49 0.18
N TYR A 234 2.81 7.68 0.72
CA TYR A 234 3.85 8.43 1.41
C TYR A 234 3.35 8.91 2.76
N GLU A 235 4.29 9.09 3.70
CA GLU A 235 4.07 9.64 5.05
C GLU A 235 5.32 10.32 5.62
#